data_AF-Q0U4L2-F1
#
_entry.id   AF-Q0U4L2-F1
#
_cell.length_a   1.000
_cell.length_b   1.000
_cell.length_c   1.000
_cell.angle_alpha   90.00
_cell.angle_beta   90.00
_cell.angle_gamma   90.00
#
_symmetry.space_group_name_H-M   'P 1'
#
loop_
_entity.id
_entity.type
_entity.pdbx_description
1 polymer ?
#
loop_
_entity_poly.entity_id
_entity_poly.type
_entity_poly.pdbx_seq_one_letter_code
_entity_poly.pdbx_strand_id
1 'polypeptide(L)'
;MSLNNTPNNLVALAGVGTGTGGGKRPAQLAPVCNIPLELLHETMSYLDRAEVNQLRSTCHHLDYKIWSDKLRKLTVGRTLYATVANLANFLGMLNTFAPRGVSGEVKELCLVADGVKSPEHGYGWAWENLLHMELVEVDAKGELLPAKMATKDDLQIIKDATMRHTNFANINNGFINSGGYRAMLTAILIACPNLDVLNIRKLKPDEHLPGWFETEKFEKLSFYKPGMNTKDIFYGDWQYDTVHGRVTHYTDDFGEAIVEPNAGPQASFIDDLNAAVTASGRAITTNFIRG
;
A
#
# COMPACT_ATOMS: atom_id res chain seq x y z
N MET A 1 53.10 49.93 19.86
CA MET A 1 51.68 49.61 19.57
C MET A 1 51.37 48.31 20.30
N SER A 2 50.96 48.42 21.57
CA SER A 2 49.57 48.23 22.04
C SER A 2 49.19 46.74 22.05
N LEU A 3 49.50 46.01 23.15
CA LEU A 3 48.64 45.73 24.33
C LEU A 3 47.52 44.74 23.94
N ASN A 4 47.36 43.53 24.47
CA ASN A 4 47.10 43.04 25.86
C ASN A 4 46.02 41.94 25.66
N ASN A 5 45.74 40.93 26.47
CA ASN A 5 46.13 40.58 27.82
C ASN A 5 45.81 39.07 28.04
N THR A 6 46.52 38.53 29.02
CA THR A 6 46.49 37.22 29.68
C THR A 6 45.14 36.81 30.32
N PRO A 7 45.02 35.54 30.78
CA PRO A 7 43.78 34.92 31.25
C PRO A 7 43.49 35.22 32.74
N ASN A 8 42.20 35.27 33.10
CA ASN A 8 41.78 35.34 34.50
C ASN A 8 41.37 33.97 35.05
N ASN A 9 42.13 33.57 36.07
CA ASN A 9 41.82 32.60 37.10
C ASN A 9 40.83 33.15 38.15
N LEU A 10 40.45 32.25 39.08
CA LEU A 10 39.90 32.42 40.45
C LEU A 10 38.39 32.13 40.53
N VAL A 11 37.84 31.33 41.45
CA VAL A 11 38.35 30.66 42.67
C VAL A 11 37.36 29.54 43.06
N ALA A 12 37.89 28.49 43.67
CA ALA A 12 37.13 27.40 44.31
C ALA A 12 36.35 27.87 45.55
N LEU A 13 35.26 27.19 45.89
CA LEU A 13 34.98 26.93 47.31
C LEU A 13 34.20 25.64 47.53
N ALA A 14 34.71 24.91 48.52
CA ALA A 14 34.34 23.57 48.91
C ALA A 14 32.89 23.44 49.40
N GLY A 15 32.32 22.26 49.14
CA GLY A 15 31.29 21.65 49.96
C GLY A 15 31.67 20.20 50.20
N VAL A 16 32.58 19.98 51.17
CA VAL A 16 32.80 18.65 51.75
C VAL A 16 31.54 18.29 52.53
N GLY A 17 30.75 17.37 51.97
CA GLY A 17 29.66 16.69 52.66
C GLY A 17 30.00 15.21 52.73
N THR A 18 30.59 14.78 53.82
CA THR A 18 30.70 13.40 54.26
C THR A 18 29.29 12.81 54.44
N GLY A 19 29.00 11.66 53.83
CA GLY A 19 27.69 11.03 54.02
C GLY A 19 27.37 9.84 53.12
N THR A 20 27.93 8.69 53.49
CA THR A 20 27.26 7.36 53.47
C THR A 20 26.37 6.98 52.28
N GLY A 21 26.87 6.04 51.46
CA GLY A 21 26.13 4.83 51.04
C GLY A 21 24.63 4.99 50.71
N GLY A 22 24.29 5.82 49.73
CA GLY A 22 22.96 5.80 49.12
C GLY A 22 22.97 4.86 47.92
N GLY A 23 22.61 3.59 48.12
CA GLY A 23 22.25 2.72 47.00
C GLY A 23 21.22 3.45 46.13
N LYS A 24 21.50 3.60 44.83
CA LYS A 24 20.53 4.12 43.87
C LYS A 24 19.29 3.22 43.96
N ARG A 25 18.26 3.64 44.70
CA ARG A 25 16.95 3.02 44.59
C ARG A 25 16.57 3.10 43.11
N PRO A 26 16.16 2.01 42.46
CA PRO A 26 15.57 2.12 41.13
C PRO A 26 14.44 3.14 41.27
N ALA A 27 14.45 4.17 40.40
CA ALA A 27 13.40 5.16 40.37
C ALA A 27 12.07 4.41 40.34
N GLN A 28 11.27 4.53 41.41
CA GLN A 28 9.95 3.92 41.46
C GLN A 28 9.16 4.55 40.32
N LEU A 29 8.98 3.80 39.23
CA LEU A 29 8.04 4.15 38.17
C LEU A 29 6.71 4.41 38.85
N ALA A 30 6.12 5.59 38.61
CA ALA A 30 4.81 5.94 39.16
C ALA A 30 3.82 4.80 38.87
N PRO A 31 2.88 4.47 39.78
CA PRO A 31 1.95 3.33 39.64
C PRO A 31 1.23 3.28 38.29
N VAL A 32 0.99 4.46 37.71
CA VAL A 32 0.36 4.67 36.40
C VAL A 32 1.14 4.02 35.24
N CYS A 33 2.46 3.83 35.37
CA CYS A 33 3.28 3.19 34.34
C CYS A 33 3.05 1.68 34.24
N ASN A 34 2.49 1.04 35.28
CA ASN A 34 2.23 -0.40 35.31
C ASN A 34 0.79 -0.77 34.94
N ILE A 35 -0.02 0.19 34.49
CA ILE A 35 -1.40 -0.07 34.07
C ILE A 35 -1.36 -0.95 32.78
N PRO A 36 -2.11 -2.07 32.75
CA PRO A 36 -2.35 -2.86 31.54
C PRO A 36 -2.83 -1.98 30.37
N LEU A 37 -2.44 -2.32 29.15
CA LEU A 37 -2.73 -1.49 27.98
C LEU A 37 -4.26 -1.33 27.77
N GLU A 38 -5.00 -2.38 28.10
CA GLU A 38 -6.45 -2.48 28.01
C GLU A 38 -7.14 -1.45 28.91
N LEU A 39 -6.72 -1.36 30.17
CA LEU A 39 -7.27 -0.39 31.13
C LEU A 39 -6.88 1.04 30.78
N LEU A 40 -5.68 1.25 30.25
CA LEU A 40 -5.25 2.56 29.76
C LEU A 40 -6.13 3.01 28.58
N HIS A 41 -6.45 2.12 27.64
CA HIS A 41 -7.33 2.42 26.52
C HIS A 41 -8.76 2.71 26.95
N GLU A 42 -9.31 1.91 27.86
CA GLU A 42 -10.64 2.15 28.43
C GLU A 42 -10.69 3.54 29.07
N THR A 43 -9.70 3.88 29.88
CA THR A 43 -9.60 5.21 30.52
C THR A 43 -9.50 6.33 29.48
N MET A 44 -8.68 6.14 28.43
CA MET A 44 -8.54 7.10 27.35
C MET A 44 -9.78 7.28 26.49
N SER A 45 -10.68 6.29 26.43
CA SER A 45 -11.92 6.40 25.65
C SER A 45 -12.86 7.47 26.21
N TYR A 46 -12.69 7.85 27.47
CA TYR A 46 -13.41 8.93 28.15
C TYR A 46 -12.73 10.30 28.04
N LEU A 47 -11.53 10.37 27.44
CA LEU A 47 -10.75 11.60 27.30
C LEU A 47 -10.91 12.19 25.90
N ASP A 48 -10.92 13.52 25.82
CA ASP A 48 -10.86 14.21 24.54
C ASP A 48 -9.45 14.20 23.94
N ARG A 49 -9.32 14.68 22.69
CA ARG A 49 -8.04 14.67 21.98
C ARG A 49 -6.98 15.57 22.65
N ALA A 50 -7.38 16.66 23.28
CA ALA A 50 -6.46 17.57 23.97
C ALA A 50 -5.94 16.92 25.26
N GLU A 51 -6.83 16.30 26.03
CA GLU A 51 -6.53 15.58 27.27
C GLU A 51 -5.61 14.38 27.01
N VAL A 52 -5.85 13.61 25.95
CA VAL A 52 -4.94 12.51 25.54
C VAL A 52 -3.55 13.04 25.21
N ASN A 53 -3.44 14.19 24.54
CA ASN A 53 -2.14 14.80 24.24
C ASN A 53 -1.44 15.32 25.48
N GLN A 54 -2.20 15.87 26.43
CA GLN A 54 -1.66 16.30 27.72
C GLN A 54 -1.17 15.10 28.53
N LEU A 55 -1.94 14.01 28.59
CA LEU A 55 -1.57 12.75 29.23
C LEU A 55 -0.26 12.19 28.65
N ARG A 56 -0.08 12.23 27.32
CA ARG A 56 1.16 11.82 26.67
C ARG A 56 2.37 12.63 27.13
N SER A 57 2.20 13.93 27.37
CA SER A 57 3.30 14.80 27.82
C SER A 57 3.71 14.56 29.29
N THR A 58 2.89 13.87 30.08
CA THR A 58 3.17 13.62 31.51
C THR A 58 4.22 12.53 31.76
N CYS A 59 4.31 11.53 30.87
CA CYS A 59 5.22 10.40 31.06
C CYS A 59 5.63 9.77 29.72
N HIS A 60 6.93 9.58 29.52
CA HIS A 60 7.47 8.90 28.32
C HIS A 60 6.93 7.47 28.15
N HIS A 61 6.64 6.77 29.25
CA HIS A 61 6.06 5.42 29.20
C HIS A 61 4.62 5.42 28.67
N LEU A 62 3.81 6.40 29.08
CA LEU A 62 2.46 6.59 28.57
C LEU A 62 2.48 7.05 27.11
N ASP A 63 3.37 7.99 26.74
CA ASP A 63 3.55 8.38 25.34
C ASP A 63 3.88 7.15 24.47
N TYR A 64 4.82 6.30 24.93
CA TYR A 64 5.19 5.08 24.21
C TYR A 64 4.03 4.08 24.08
N LYS A 65 3.31 3.78 25.17
CA LYS A 65 2.16 2.85 25.13
C LYS A 65 1.05 3.34 24.21
N ILE A 66 0.72 4.64 24.28
CA ILE A 66 -0.33 5.27 23.45
C ILE A 66 0.09 5.28 21.98
N TRP A 67 1.36 5.53 21.69
CA TRP A 67 1.90 5.42 20.34
C TRP A 67 1.88 3.99 19.86
N SER A 68 2.37 3.02 20.63
CA SER A 68 2.42 1.61 20.23
C SER A 68 1.06 1.09 19.76
N ASP A 69 -0.04 1.43 20.45
CA ASP A 69 -1.38 1.03 19.97
C ASP A 69 -1.79 1.71 18.65
N LYS A 70 -1.60 3.03 18.54
CA LYS A 70 -1.90 3.77 17.32
C LYS A 70 -1.08 3.26 16.14
N LEU A 71 0.19 2.97 16.38
CA LEU A 71 1.11 2.43 15.39
C LEU A 71 0.71 1.02 14.98
N ARG A 72 0.36 0.16 15.93
CA ARG A 72 -0.18 -1.17 15.66
C ARG A 72 -1.45 -1.12 14.78
N LYS A 73 -2.34 -0.16 15.02
CA LYS A 73 -3.52 0.06 14.15
C LYS A 73 -3.16 0.50 12.73
N LEU A 74 -2.00 1.13 12.54
CA LEU A 74 -1.50 1.52 11.22
C LEU A 74 -0.78 0.37 10.50
N THR A 75 -0.23 -0.59 11.24
CA THR A 75 0.61 -1.68 10.70
C THR A 75 -0.13 -3.00 10.49
N VAL A 76 -1.10 -3.35 11.34
CA VAL A 76 -1.78 -4.65 11.30
C VAL A 76 -2.60 -4.80 10.02
N GLY A 77 -2.43 -5.95 9.34
CA GLY A 77 -3.21 -6.34 8.15
C GLY A 77 -3.16 -5.35 6.99
N ARG A 78 -2.13 -4.49 6.89
CA ARG A 78 -2.12 -3.42 5.91
C ARG A 78 -2.09 -3.99 4.48
N THR A 79 -3.06 -3.56 3.66
CA THR A 79 -3.09 -3.87 2.23
C THR A 79 -2.24 -2.87 1.45
N LEU A 80 -1.29 -3.40 0.68
CA LEU A 80 -0.48 -2.67 -0.27
C LEU A 80 -0.91 -3.01 -1.69
N TYR A 81 -1.23 -1.97 -2.45
CA TYR A 81 -1.57 -2.05 -3.86
C TYR A 81 -0.33 -1.76 -4.69
N ALA A 82 -0.19 -2.39 -5.85
CA ALA A 82 0.95 -2.23 -6.73
C ALA A 82 1.00 -0.90 -7.49
N THR A 83 0.91 0.21 -6.77
CA THR A 83 0.99 1.56 -7.31
C THR A 83 2.12 2.33 -6.64
N VAL A 84 2.77 3.23 -7.38
CA VAL A 84 3.86 4.07 -6.86
C VAL A 84 3.41 4.78 -5.60
N ALA A 85 2.23 5.42 -5.65
CA ALA A 85 1.72 6.22 -4.56
C ALA A 85 1.48 5.38 -3.30
N ASN A 86 0.96 4.15 -3.44
CA ASN A 86 0.65 3.32 -2.29
C ASN A 86 1.92 2.81 -1.59
N LEU A 87 2.88 2.26 -2.35
CA LEU A 87 4.15 1.78 -1.77
C LEU A 87 4.98 2.96 -1.22
N ALA A 88 5.04 4.09 -1.93
CA ALA A 88 5.78 5.27 -1.48
C ALA A 88 5.19 5.85 -0.20
N ASN A 89 3.87 5.92 -0.08
CA ASN A 89 3.20 6.37 1.14
C ASN A 89 3.48 5.42 2.32
N PHE A 90 3.47 4.11 2.08
CA PHE A 90 3.78 3.14 3.14
C PHE A 90 5.25 3.23 3.58
N LEU A 91 6.19 3.28 2.63
CA LEU A 91 7.60 3.45 2.93
C LEU A 91 7.88 4.81 3.61
N GLY A 92 7.22 5.87 3.17
CA GLY A 92 7.28 7.18 3.81
C GLY A 92 6.76 7.14 5.25
N MET A 93 5.69 6.40 5.52
CA MET A 93 5.19 6.17 6.88
C MET A 93 6.24 5.43 7.73
N LEU A 94 6.84 4.35 7.22
CA LEU A 94 7.89 3.59 7.92
C LEU A 94 9.06 4.51 8.29
N ASN A 95 9.54 5.32 7.35
CA ASN A 95 10.64 6.25 7.58
C ASN A 95 10.27 7.37 8.57
N THR A 96 9.09 7.97 8.42
CA THR A 96 8.62 9.07 9.28
C THR A 96 8.51 8.64 10.74
N PHE A 97 8.06 7.40 10.97
CA PHE A 97 7.83 6.87 12.31
C PHE A 97 8.88 5.83 12.73
N ALA A 98 10.02 5.73 12.04
CA ALA A 98 11.11 4.82 12.38
C ALA A 98 11.61 4.99 13.82
N PRO A 99 11.83 6.22 14.36
CA PRO A 99 12.23 6.42 15.76
C PRO A 99 11.18 5.93 16.78
N ARG A 100 9.94 5.73 16.33
CA ARG A 100 8.83 5.25 17.17
C ARG A 100 8.63 3.74 17.06
N GLY A 101 9.47 3.03 16.30
CA GLY A 101 9.48 1.57 16.21
C GLY A 101 8.42 0.97 15.28
N VAL A 102 7.75 1.76 14.43
CA VAL A 102 6.67 1.27 13.53
C VAL A 102 7.10 0.09 12.67
N SER A 103 8.30 0.16 12.13
CA SER A 103 8.95 -0.93 11.39
C SER A 103 8.92 -2.28 12.11
N GLY A 104 9.10 -2.30 13.44
CA GLY A 104 9.07 -3.51 14.25
C GLY A 104 7.66 -4.03 14.54
N GLU A 105 6.63 -3.21 14.34
CA GLU A 105 5.22 -3.58 14.58
C GLU A 105 4.55 -4.17 13.32
N VAL A 106 5.21 -4.13 12.17
CA VAL A 106 4.72 -4.75 10.92
C VAL A 106 5.07 -6.24 10.94
N LYS A 107 4.09 -7.09 11.28
CA LYS A 107 4.24 -8.56 11.32
C LYS A 107 3.68 -9.25 10.09
N GLU A 108 2.70 -8.63 9.45
CA GLU A 108 2.01 -9.13 8.27
C GLU A 108 1.71 -7.98 7.31
N LEU A 109 1.74 -8.27 6.01
CA LEU A 109 1.24 -7.37 4.98
C LEU A 109 0.39 -8.15 3.99
N CYS A 110 -0.61 -7.49 3.42
CA CYS A 110 -1.39 -8.03 2.32
C CYS A 110 -0.97 -7.32 1.03
N LEU A 111 -0.49 -8.05 0.02
CA LEU A 111 -0.19 -7.53 -1.31
C LEU A 111 -1.35 -7.83 -2.26
N VAL A 112 -1.75 -6.83 -3.04
CA VAL A 112 -2.69 -7.00 -4.14
C VAL A 112 -1.89 -7.21 -5.42
N ALA A 113 -2.06 -8.38 -6.04
CA ALA A 113 -1.33 -8.80 -7.23
C ALA A 113 -1.82 -8.11 -8.50
N ASP A 114 -3.09 -7.68 -8.55
CA ASP A 114 -3.61 -7.01 -9.73
C ASP A 114 -3.07 -5.57 -9.82
N GLY A 115 -2.46 -5.26 -10.96
CA GLY A 115 -2.04 -3.92 -11.34
C GLY A 115 -2.99 -3.29 -12.35
N VAL A 116 -2.61 -2.11 -12.83
CA VAL A 116 -3.30 -1.45 -13.93
C VAL A 116 -2.91 -2.16 -15.22
N LYS A 117 -3.89 -2.65 -15.98
CA LYS A 117 -3.66 -3.37 -17.24
C LYS A 117 -4.43 -2.70 -18.36
N SER A 118 -3.79 -2.54 -19.52
CA SER A 118 -4.50 -2.29 -20.77
C SER A 118 -5.05 -3.61 -21.32
N PRO A 119 -6.34 -3.69 -21.69
CA PRO A 119 -6.93 -4.91 -22.22
C PRO A 119 -6.26 -5.32 -23.53
N GLU A 120 -6.09 -6.63 -23.73
CA GLU A 120 -5.33 -7.21 -24.84
C GLU A 120 -5.93 -6.82 -26.21
N HIS A 121 -7.26 -6.90 -26.34
CA HIS A 121 -8.00 -6.53 -27.55
C HIS A 121 -8.49 -5.07 -27.55
N GLY A 122 -7.91 -4.24 -26.67
CA GLY A 122 -8.27 -2.84 -26.52
C GLY A 122 -9.58 -2.58 -25.77
N TYR A 123 -9.78 -1.32 -25.36
CA TYR A 123 -10.91 -0.94 -24.51
C TYR A 123 -12.26 -1.08 -25.22
N GLY A 124 -12.32 -0.84 -26.53
CA GLY A 124 -13.56 -0.99 -27.30
C GLY A 124 -14.12 -2.41 -27.18
N TRP A 125 -13.29 -3.40 -27.47
CA TRP A 125 -13.68 -4.81 -27.36
C TRP A 125 -14.01 -5.21 -25.93
N ALA A 126 -13.23 -4.76 -24.94
CA ALA A 126 -13.49 -5.07 -23.53
C ALA A 126 -14.85 -4.53 -23.05
N TRP A 127 -15.21 -3.31 -23.46
CA TRP A 127 -16.51 -2.71 -23.16
C TRP A 127 -17.65 -3.36 -23.95
N GLU A 128 -17.45 -3.72 -25.22
CA GLU A 128 -18.41 -4.48 -26.02
C GLU A 128 -18.69 -5.86 -25.41
N ASN A 129 -17.64 -6.56 -24.95
CA ASN A 129 -17.79 -7.85 -24.29
C ASN A 129 -18.57 -7.72 -22.98
N LEU A 130 -18.27 -6.72 -22.15
CA LEU A 130 -19.05 -6.44 -20.94
C LEU A 130 -20.51 -6.11 -21.27
N LEU A 131 -20.74 -5.27 -22.28
CA LEU A 131 -22.07 -4.93 -22.76
C LEU A 131 -22.84 -6.18 -23.20
N HIS A 132 -22.20 -7.06 -23.98
CA HIS A 132 -22.80 -8.32 -24.40
C HIS A 132 -23.12 -9.24 -23.23
N MET A 133 -22.20 -9.39 -22.27
CA MET A 133 -22.42 -10.23 -21.07
C MET A 133 -23.59 -9.72 -20.21
N GLU A 134 -23.70 -8.40 -20.04
CA GLU A 134 -24.76 -7.80 -19.23
C GLU A 134 -26.11 -7.70 -19.97
N LEU A 135 -26.09 -7.64 -21.31
CA LEU A 135 -27.31 -7.51 -22.13
C LEU A 135 -27.76 -8.82 -22.78
N VAL A 136 -27.27 -9.98 -22.34
CA VAL A 136 -27.93 -11.26 -22.62
C VAL A 136 -29.26 -11.29 -21.87
N GLU A 137 -30.29 -10.66 -22.46
CA GLU A 137 -31.66 -10.80 -22.04
C GLU A 137 -32.31 -11.90 -22.89
N VAL A 138 -32.90 -12.91 -22.24
CA VAL A 138 -33.69 -13.96 -22.89
C VAL A 138 -35.17 -13.64 -22.67
N ASP A 139 -35.96 -13.72 -23.73
CA ASP A 139 -37.40 -13.51 -23.66
C ASP A 139 -38.11 -14.66 -22.92
N ALA A 140 -39.43 -14.54 -22.72
CA ALA A 140 -40.23 -15.57 -22.05
C ALA A 140 -40.26 -16.94 -22.76
N LYS A 141 -39.71 -17.03 -23.98
CA LYS A 141 -39.60 -18.25 -24.80
C LYS A 141 -38.15 -18.77 -24.88
N GLY A 142 -37.21 -18.10 -24.22
CA GLY A 142 -35.78 -18.45 -24.27
C GLY A 142 -35.07 -17.96 -25.54
N GLU A 143 -35.66 -17.02 -26.29
CA GLU A 143 -35.02 -16.38 -27.43
C GLU A 143 -34.19 -15.17 -26.99
N LEU A 144 -33.01 -15.01 -27.58
CA LEU A 144 -32.13 -13.87 -27.31
C LEU A 144 -32.79 -12.57 -27.81
N LEU A 145 -33.02 -11.62 -26.92
CA LEU A 145 -33.43 -10.28 -27.30
C LEU A 145 -32.27 -9.55 -27.99
N PRO A 146 -32.55 -8.65 -28.96
CA PRO A 146 -31.50 -7.87 -29.61
C PRO A 146 -30.75 -7.05 -28.57
N ALA A 147 -29.42 -7.20 -28.53
CA ALA A 147 -28.55 -6.48 -27.62
C ALA A 147 -28.83 -4.97 -27.74
N LYS A 148 -29.18 -4.32 -26.62
CA LYS A 148 -29.29 -2.86 -26.60
C LYS A 148 -27.90 -2.27 -26.92
N MET A 149 -27.85 -1.36 -27.87
CA MET A 149 -26.62 -0.64 -28.16
C MET A 149 -26.32 0.37 -27.05
N ALA A 150 -25.04 0.60 -26.77
CA ALA A 150 -24.60 1.67 -25.88
C ALA A 150 -25.15 3.02 -26.37
N THR A 151 -25.76 3.78 -25.45
CA THR A 151 -26.28 5.11 -25.73
C THR A 151 -25.15 6.12 -25.89
N LYS A 152 -25.45 7.32 -26.42
CA LYS A 152 -24.44 8.39 -26.51
C LYS A 152 -23.86 8.79 -25.15
N ASP A 153 -24.68 8.73 -24.11
CA ASP A 153 -24.26 9.04 -22.73
C ASP A 153 -23.35 7.93 -22.19
N ASP A 154 -23.65 6.67 -22.48
CA ASP A 154 -22.78 5.54 -22.13
C ASP A 154 -21.40 5.67 -22.78
N LEU A 155 -21.38 6.02 -24.07
CA LEU A 155 -20.13 6.22 -24.82
C LEU A 155 -19.27 7.34 -24.21
N GLN A 156 -19.89 8.40 -23.69
CA GLN A 156 -19.17 9.48 -23.02
C GLN A 156 -18.58 9.02 -21.69
N ILE A 157 -19.35 8.29 -20.87
CA ILE A 157 -18.88 7.70 -19.60
C ILE A 157 -17.69 6.75 -19.86
N ILE A 158 -17.85 5.85 -20.83
CA ILE A 158 -16.82 4.87 -21.24
C ILE A 158 -15.55 5.59 -21.70
N LYS A 159 -15.69 6.61 -22.55
CA LYS A 159 -14.56 7.39 -23.07
C LYS A 159 -13.81 8.10 -21.95
N ASP A 160 -14.54 8.73 -21.03
CA ASP A 160 -13.93 9.44 -19.90
C ASP A 160 -13.23 8.49 -18.94
N ALA A 161 -13.83 7.33 -18.65
CA ALA A 161 -13.22 6.29 -17.83
C ALA A 161 -11.94 5.74 -18.47
N THR A 162 -12.00 5.42 -19.76
CA THR A 162 -10.86 4.91 -20.54
C THR A 162 -9.72 5.92 -20.59
N MET A 163 -10.01 7.19 -20.83
CA MET A 163 -8.99 8.25 -20.85
C MET A 163 -8.30 8.41 -19.49
N ARG A 164 -9.06 8.41 -18.39
CA ARG A 164 -8.51 8.50 -17.03
C ARG A 164 -7.66 7.27 -16.69
N HIS A 165 -8.14 6.09 -17.04
CA HIS A 165 -7.41 4.85 -16.85
C HIS A 165 -6.09 4.86 -17.62
N THR A 166 -6.09 5.18 -18.92
CA THR A 166 -4.87 5.26 -19.74
C THR A 166 -3.84 6.22 -19.13
N ASN A 167 -4.27 7.38 -18.65
CA ASN A 167 -3.36 8.32 -17.97
C ASN A 167 -2.76 7.73 -16.68
N PHE A 168 -3.58 7.04 -15.88
CA PHE A 168 -3.11 6.38 -14.66
C PHE A 168 -2.21 5.17 -14.94
N ALA A 169 -2.53 4.38 -15.97
CA ALA A 169 -1.75 3.27 -16.46
C ALA A 169 -0.38 3.74 -16.91
N ASN A 170 -0.29 4.82 -17.69
CA ASN A 170 0.99 5.38 -18.13
C ASN A 170 1.92 5.75 -16.97
N ILE A 171 1.38 6.31 -15.89
CA ILE A 171 2.16 6.65 -14.69
C ILE A 171 2.68 5.39 -13.98
N ASN A 172 1.84 4.35 -13.83
CA ASN A 172 2.22 3.13 -13.10
C ASN A 172 3.03 2.14 -13.96
N ASN A 173 2.82 2.10 -15.28
CA ASN A 173 3.56 1.23 -16.20
C ASN A 173 5.04 1.54 -16.16
N GLY A 174 5.43 2.83 -16.13
CA GLY A 174 6.84 3.20 -15.98
C GLY A 174 7.46 2.67 -14.69
N PHE A 175 6.70 2.65 -13.59
CA PHE A 175 7.16 2.13 -12.30
C PHE A 175 7.27 0.60 -12.27
N ILE A 176 6.30 -0.09 -12.83
CA ILE A 176 6.30 -1.55 -12.92
C ILE A 176 7.42 -2.00 -13.86
N ASN A 177 7.44 -1.49 -15.10
CA ASN A 177 8.33 -2.00 -16.13
C ASN A 177 9.80 -1.64 -15.91
N SER A 178 10.10 -0.62 -15.10
CA SER A 178 11.48 -0.30 -14.72
C SER A 178 12.01 -1.14 -13.54
N GLY A 179 11.18 -2.05 -12.99
CA GLY A 179 11.50 -2.77 -11.75
C GLY A 179 11.42 -1.88 -10.50
N GLY A 180 10.78 -0.71 -10.61
CA GLY A 180 10.53 0.20 -9.48
C GLY A 180 9.67 -0.45 -8.41
N TYR A 181 8.66 -1.25 -8.81
CA TYR A 181 7.85 -2.05 -7.89
C TYR A 181 8.73 -2.97 -7.03
N ARG A 182 9.55 -3.82 -7.68
CA ARG A 182 10.52 -4.70 -7.01
C ARG A 182 11.45 -3.93 -6.07
N ALA A 183 12.03 -2.83 -6.52
CA ALA A 183 12.98 -2.05 -5.72
C ALA A 183 12.30 -1.45 -4.47
N MET A 184 11.10 -0.89 -4.62
CA MET A 184 10.36 -0.29 -3.52
C MET A 184 9.82 -1.33 -2.54
N LEU A 185 9.33 -2.47 -3.06
CA LEU A 185 8.94 -3.60 -2.22
C LEU A 185 10.15 -4.12 -1.42
N THR A 186 11.31 -4.30 -2.06
CA THR A 186 12.55 -4.70 -1.37
C THR A 186 12.88 -3.75 -0.22
N ALA A 187 12.82 -2.43 -0.46
CA ALA A 187 13.07 -1.43 0.57
C ALA A 187 12.06 -1.53 1.75
N ILE A 188 10.78 -1.76 1.46
CA ILE A 188 9.74 -1.98 2.48
C ILE A 188 10.06 -3.25 3.30
N LEU A 189 10.39 -4.36 2.64
CA LEU A 189 10.68 -5.63 3.31
C LEU A 189 11.91 -5.54 4.22
N ILE A 190 12.96 -4.83 3.78
CA ILE A 190 14.15 -4.53 4.59
C ILE A 190 13.78 -3.66 5.79
N ALA A 191 12.93 -2.66 5.58
CA ALA A 191 12.50 -1.74 6.64
C ALA A 191 11.57 -2.37 7.67
N CYS A 192 11.03 -3.57 7.47
CA CYS A 192 10.10 -4.25 8.37
C CYS A 192 10.73 -5.51 9.00
N PRO A 193 11.63 -5.42 9.99
CA PRO A 193 12.44 -6.54 10.48
C PRO A 193 11.66 -7.71 11.08
N ASN A 194 10.42 -7.49 11.52
CA ASN A 194 9.56 -8.50 12.16
C ASN A 194 8.42 -8.99 11.24
N LEU A 195 8.43 -8.63 9.96
CA LEU A 195 7.43 -9.09 9.00
C LEU A 195 7.69 -10.55 8.66
N ASP A 196 6.76 -11.42 9.03
CA ASP A 196 6.89 -12.87 8.87
C ASP A 196 6.02 -13.42 7.73
N VAL A 197 4.92 -12.74 7.41
CA VAL A 197 3.89 -13.22 6.48
C VAL A 197 3.52 -12.16 5.44
N LEU A 198 3.53 -12.56 4.17
CA LEU A 198 2.95 -11.83 3.05
C LEU A 198 1.72 -12.58 2.54
N ASN A 199 0.56 -11.98 2.71
CA ASN A 199 -0.71 -12.47 2.16
C ASN A 199 -0.90 -11.88 0.76
N ILE A 200 -1.07 -12.71 -0.26
CA ILE A 200 -1.18 -12.29 -1.65
C ILE A 200 -2.58 -12.59 -2.13
N ARG A 201 -3.25 -11.61 -2.73
CA ARG A 201 -4.61 -11.78 -3.27
C ARG A 201 -4.83 -10.93 -4.50
N LYS A 202 -5.89 -11.23 -5.23
CA LYS A 202 -6.45 -10.37 -6.27
C LYS A 202 -7.38 -9.31 -5.67
N LEU A 203 -7.77 -8.32 -6.48
CA LEU A 203 -8.80 -7.34 -6.14
C LEU A 203 -10.13 -8.05 -5.88
N LYS A 204 -10.84 -7.66 -4.82
CA LYS A 204 -12.21 -8.13 -4.51
C LYS A 204 -13.23 -7.51 -5.48
N PRO A 205 -14.39 -8.14 -5.77
CA PRO A 205 -15.37 -7.69 -6.78
C PRO A 205 -15.60 -6.17 -6.85
N ASP A 206 -15.77 -5.51 -5.71
CA ASP A 206 -16.06 -4.07 -5.63
C ASP A 206 -14.84 -3.22 -5.22
N GLU A 207 -13.64 -3.79 -5.30
CA GLU A 207 -12.39 -3.13 -4.91
C GLU A 207 -11.64 -2.60 -6.13
N HIS A 208 -11.21 -1.34 -6.02
CA HIS A 208 -10.45 -0.64 -7.05
C HIS A 208 -9.11 -0.16 -6.51
N LEU A 209 -8.12 -0.04 -7.40
CA LEU A 209 -6.84 0.55 -7.01
C LEU A 209 -7.06 2.01 -6.58
N PRO A 210 -6.47 2.43 -5.45
CA PRO A 210 -6.67 3.78 -4.92
C PRO A 210 -6.08 4.83 -5.87
N GLY A 211 -6.83 5.91 -6.09
CA GLY A 211 -6.33 7.14 -6.71
C GLY A 211 -6.71 7.38 -8.18
N TRP A 212 -7.40 6.46 -8.85
CA TRP A 212 -7.72 6.64 -10.28
C TRP A 212 -9.19 6.59 -10.67
N PHE A 213 -10.09 6.16 -9.77
CA PHE A 213 -11.45 5.82 -10.21
C PHE A 213 -12.59 6.29 -9.30
N GLU A 214 -13.63 6.85 -9.94
CA GLU A 214 -14.95 7.19 -9.36
C GLU A 214 -15.97 6.17 -9.91
N THR A 215 -16.11 5.02 -9.26
CA THR A 215 -17.00 3.92 -9.67
C THR A 215 -18.46 4.32 -9.81
N GLU A 216 -18.89 5.33 -9.05
CA GLU A 216 -20.23 5.89 -9.05
C GLU A 216 -20.71 6.33 -10.45
N LYS A 217 -19.78 6.61 -11.38
CA LYS A 217 -20.16 6.98 -12.76
C LYS A 217 -20.64 5.79 -13.59
N PHE A 218 -20.24 4.56 -13.26
CA PHE A 218 -20.71 3.38 -13.97
C PHE A 218 -22.16 3.03 -13.65
N GLU A 219 -22.67 3.47 -12.50
CA GLU A 219 -24.10 3.34 -12.16
C GLU A 219 -25.01 4.10 -13.13
N LYS A 220 -24.45 5.03 -13.92
CA LYS A 220 -25.17 5.81 -14.94
C LYS A 220 -25.20 5.13 -16.31
N LEU A 221 -24.50 4.01 -16.48
CA LEU A 221 -24.55 3.25 -17.72
C LEU A 221 -25.94 2.65 -17.89
N SER A 222 -26.51 2.74 -19.08
CA SER A 222 -27.85 2.26 -19.40
C SER A 222 -28.03 0.74 -19.20
N PHE A 223 -26.92 0.01 -19.18
CA PHE A 223 -26.83 -1.44 -18.97
C PHE A 223 -26.24 -1.81 -17.61
N TYR A 224 -26.05 -0.85 -16.69
CA TYR A 224 -25.50 -1.11 -15.37
C TYR A 224 -26.38 -2.09 -14.58
N LYS A 225 -25.73 -3.04 -13.90
CA LYS A 225 -26.34 -3.89 -12.88
C LYS A 225 -25.51 -3.85 -11.59
N PRO A 226 -26.15 -3.92 -10.41
CA PRO A 226 -25.41 -4.10 -9.17
C PRO A 226 -24.50 -5.33 -9.25
N GLY A 227 -23.22 -5.14 -8.93
CA GLY A 227 -22.20 -6.20 -9.02
C GLY A 227 -21.57 -6.40 -10.40
N MET A 228 -21.85 -5.52 -11.38
CA MET A 228 -21.19 -5.53 -12.69
C MET A 228 -19.66 -5.47 -12.55
N ASN A 229 -18.98 -6.53 -12.99
CA ASN A 229 -17.54 -6.66 -12.83
C ASN A 229 -16.80 -5.95 -13.98
N THR A 230 -16.27 -4.75 -13.72
CA THR A 230 -15.46 -4.01 -14.72
C THR A 230 -13.98 -4.29 -14.61
N LYS A 231 -13.54 -5.21 -13.75
CA LYS A 231 -12.10 -5.37 -13.48
C LYS A 231 -11.32 -5.86 -14.66
N ASP A 232 -11.86 -6.79 -15.43
CA ASP A 232 -11.16 -7.38 -16.57
C ASP A 232 -10.87 -6.35 -17.67
N ILE A 233 -11.55 -5.20 -17.63
CA ILE A 233 -11.31 -4.04 -18.50
C ILE A 233 -10.05 -3.26 -18.07
N PHE A 234 -9.79 -3.19 -16.76
CA PHE A 234 -8.85 -2.20 -16.19
C PHE A 234 -7.69 -2.78 -15.39
N TYR A 235 -7.82 -4.01 -14.93
CA TYR A 235 -6.91 -4.65 -14.00
C TYR A 235 -6.52 -6.03 -14.48
N GLY A 236 -5.36 -6.46 -14.05
CA GLY A 236 -4.87 -7.80 -14.29
C GLY A 236 -3.47 -7.95 -13.76
N ASP A 237 -2.91 -9.14 -13.99
CA ASP A 237 -1.48 -9.32 -13.81
C ASP A 237 -0.73 -8.45 -14.83
N TRP A 238 0.41 -7.90 -14.41
CA TRP A 238 1.28 -7.19 -15.33
C TRP A 238 2.38 -8.13 -15.81
N GLN A 239 2.83 -7.88 -17.04
CA GLN A 239 3.96 -8.57 -17.63
C GLN A 239 4.81 -7.54 -18.33
N TYR A 240 6.12 -7.65 -18.21
CA TYR A 240 7.04 -6.81 -18.96
C TYR A 240 8.35 -7.52 -19.24
N ASP A 241 8.97 -7.14 -20.35
CA ASP A 241 10.32 -7.53 -20.72
C ASP A 241 11.34 -6.81 -19.85
N THR A 242 12.16 -7.58 -19.15
CA THR A 242 13.18 -7.03 -18.23
C THR A 242 14.33 -6.32 -18.93
N VAL A 243 14.55 -6.58 -20.23
CA VAL A 243 15.58 -5.91 -21.05
C VAL A 243 15.04 -4.61 -21.63
N HIS A 244 13.81 -4.64 -22.16
CA HIS A 244 13.23 -3.50 -22.89
C HIS A 244 12.31 -2.62 -22.05
N GLY A 245 11.92 -3.04 -20.85
CA GLY A 245 11.03 -2.28 -19.98
C GLY A 245 9.63 -2.08 -20.57
N ARG A 246 9.15 -3.04 -21.36
CA ARG A 246 7.82 -3.02 -22.00
C ARG A 246 7.33 -4.42 -22.31
N VAL A 247 6.05 -4.56 -22.64
CA VAL A 247 5.50 -5.82 -23.15
C VAL A 247 6.12 -6.11 -24.53
N THR A 248 6.71 -7.30 -24.69
CA THR A 248 7.26 -7.82 -25.97
C THR A 248 6.71 -9.21 -26.31
N HIS A 249 5.97 -9.82 -25.38
CA HIS A 249 5.19 -11.03 -25.56
C HIS A 249 3.73 -10.64 -25.37
N TYR A 250 2.89 -10.80 -26.39
CA TYR A 250 1.48 -10.48 -26.32
C TYR A 250 0.67 -11.40 -27.23
N THR A 251 -0.63 -11.47 -26.98
CA THR A 251 -1.58 -12.16 -27.84
C THR A 251 -2.20 -11.15 -28.79
N ASP A 252 -2.21 -11.46 -30.08
CA ASP A 252 -2.83 -10.60 -31.09
C ASP A 252 -4.36 -10.69 -31.08
N ASP A 253 -5.01 -9.93 -31.97
CA ASP A 253 -6.47 -9.91 -32.11
C ASP A 253 -7.08 -11.27 -32.54
N PHE A 254 -6.26 -12.23 -32.97
CA PHE A 254 -6.68 -13.56 -33.40
C PHE A 254 -6.35 -14.66 -32.40
N GLY A 255 -5.77 -14.32 -31.24
CA GLY A 255 -5.36 -15.30 -30.24
C GLY A 255 -3.99 -15.91 -30.46
N GLU A 256 -3.21 -15.43 -31.43
CA GLU A 256 -1.86 -15.91 -31.70
C GLU A 256 -0.86 -15.25 -30.75
N ALA A 257 -0.02 -16.06 -30.11
CA ALA A 257 1.04 -15.56 -29.25
C ALA A 257 2.18 -14.99 -30.11
N ILE A 258 2.32 -13.67 -30.10
CA ILE A 258 3.39 -12.94 -30.77
C ILE A 258 4.53 -12.68 -29.78
N VAL A 259 5.74 -13.04 -30.19
CA VAL A 259 6.99 -12.70 -29.51
C VAL A 259 7.80 -11.80 -30.44
N GLU A 260 8.07 -10.57 -30.00
CA GLU A 260 8.85 -9.64 -30.82
C GLU A 260 10.31 -10.13 -31.01
N PRO A 261 10.94 -9.82 -32.15
CA PRO A 261 12.35 -10.14 -32.35
C PRO A 261 13.24 -9.51 -31.26
N ASN A 262 14.12 -10.32 -30.66
CA ASN A 262 14.97 -9.94 -29.52
C ASN A 262 14.22 -9.63 -28.21
N ALA A 263 13.02 -10.19 -28.02
CA ALA A 263 12.39 -10.20 -26.71
C ALA A 263 13.30 -10.85 -25.66
N GLY A 264 13.43 -10.19 -24.52
CA GLY A 264 14.11 -10.65 -23.33
C GLY A 264 13.18 -11.42 -22.37
N PRO A 265 13.71 -11.81 -21.20
CA PRO A 265 12.93 -12.50 -20.18
C PRO A 265 11.76 -11.64 -19.70
N GLN A 266 10.59 -12.26 -19.58
CA GLN A 266 9.39 -11.62 -19.06
C GLN A 266 9.36 -11.73 -17.53
N ALA A 267 8.96 -10.64 -16.86
CA ALA A 267 8.68 -10.60 -15.43
C ALA A 267 7.21 -10.30 -15.19
N SER A 268 6.65 -10.98 -14.18
CA SER A 268 5.31 -10.79 -13.63
C SER A 268 5.35 -10.23 -12.21
N PHE A 269 4.19 -9.98 -11.62
CA PHE A 269 4.09 -9.66 -10.18
C PHE A 269 4.82 -10.70 -9.31
N ILE A 270 4.66 -11.98 -9.62
CA ILE A 270 5.23 -13.08 -8.83
C ILE A 270 6.76 -13.07 -8.91
N ASP A 271 7.31 -12.79 -10.09
CA ASP A 271 8.76 -12.73 -10.29
C ASP A 271 9.36 -11.57 -9.50
N ASP A 272 8.72 -10.39 -9.55
CA ASP A 272 9.15 -9.23 -8.78
C ASP A 272 9.03 -9.43 -7.27
N LEU A 273 7.95 -10.08 -6.81
CA LEU A 273 7.77 -10.46 -5.41
C LEU A 273 8.89 -11.39 -4.94
N ASN A 274 9.15 -12.47 -5.67
CA ASN A 274 10.19 -13.45 -5.33
C ASN A 274 11.57 -12.81 -5.32
N ALA A 275 11.86 -11.96 -6.30
CA ALA A 275 13.10 -11.21 -6.36
C ALA A 275 13.23 -10.24 -5.18
N ALA A 276 12.16 -9.54 -4.80
CA ALA A 276 12.17 -8.62 -3.66
C ALA A 276 12.37 -9.35 -2.32
N VAL A 277 11.69 -10.48 -2.11
CA VAL A 277 11.88 -11.32 -0.91
C VAL A 277 13.32 -11.81 -0.84
N THR A 278 13.85 -12.34 -1.94
CA THR A 278 15.25 -12.81 -2.01
C THR A 278 16.23 -11.67 -1.73
N ALA A 279 16.06 -10.52 -2.37
CA ALA A 279 16.91 -9.35 -2.19
C ALA A 279 16.84 -8.74 -0.79
N SER A 280 15.70 -8.90 -0.10
CA SER A 280 15.57 -8.45 1.29
C SER A 280 16.43 -9.27 2.27
N GLY A 281 16.84 -10.48 1.88
CA GLY A 281 17.58 -11.41 2.74
C GLY A 281 16.76 -11.97 3.91
N ARG A 282 15.43 -11.82 3.88
CA ARG A 282 14.53 -12.22 4.96
C ARG A 282 13.78 -13.51 4.61
N ALA A 283 13.61 -14.38 5.60
CA ALA A 283 12.75 -15.55 5.49
C ALA A 283 11.30 -15.13 5.75
N ILE A 284 10.53 -14.95 4.68
CA ILE A 284 9.14 -14.48 4.73
C ILE A 284 8.25 -15.56 4.13
N THR A 285 7.17 -15.91 4.84
CA THR A 285 6.16 -16.86 4.35
C THR A 285 5.20 -16.16 3.41
N THR A 286 5.04 -16.67 2.19
CA THR A 286 4.08 -16.15 1.19
C THR A 286 2.83 -17.02 1.14
N ASN A 287 1.67 -16.41 1.38
CA ASN A 287 0.36 -17.08 1.40
C ASN A 287 -0.51 -16.57 0.27
N PHE A 288 -0.83 -17.43 -0.70
CA PHE A 288 -1.74 -17.09 -1.80
C PHE A 288 -3.19 -17.35 -1.40
N ILE A 289 -3.94 -16.27 -1.20
CA ILE A 289 -5.37 -16.31 -0.90
C ILE A 289 -6.12 -16.47 -2.23
N ARG A 290 -6.77 -17.62 -2.41
CA ARG A 290 -7.71 -17.83 -3.52
C ARG A 290 -8.95 -16.97 -3.25
N GLY A 291 -9.16 -15.97 -4.10
CA GLY A 291 -10.37 -15.16 -4.15
C GLY A 291 -11.50 -15.86 -4.88
#